data_AF-A0A7G2JXJ1-F1
#
_entry.id   AF-A0A7G2JXJ1-F1
#
_cell.length_a   1.000
_cell.length_b   1.000
_cell.length_c   1.000
_cell.angle_alpha   90.00
_cell.angle_beta   90.00
_cell.angle_gamma   90.00
#
_symmetry.space_group_name_H-M   'P 1'
#
loop_
_entity.id
_entity.type
_entity.pdbx_description
1 polymer ?
#
loop_
_entity_poly.entity_id
_entity_poly.type
_entity_poly.pdbx_seq_one_letter_code
_entity_poly.pdbx_strand_id
1 'polypeptide(L)'
;MTNLPIHTFTGQINNYPTELINAREVHELLQVKTRFDIWINRRLSETRFRQNLDFIERSSLNNRGFFKTETKEYHLTLRMAEHLCLMENNEIGDRIRDLFIECEEQARNEIPRLQAENAQ
;
A
#
# COMPACT_ATOMS: atom_id res chain seq x y z
N MET A 1 -4.98 -9.18 -15.63
CA MET A 1 -4.69 -8.42 -14.41
C MET A 1 -3.79 -9.29 -13.55
N THR A 2 -2.48 -9.17 -13.76
CA THR A 2 -1.47 -10.05 -13.18
C THR A 2 -1.18 -9.63 -11.74
N ASN A 3 -1.51 -10.53 -10.82
CA ASN A 3 -1.47 -10.39 -9.37
C ASN A 3 -0.10 -9.95 -8.87
N LEU A 4 0.00 -8.70 -8.42
CA LEU A 4 0.83 -8.47 -7.24
C LEU A 4 0.21 -9.31 -6.11
N PRO A 5 0.96 -10.18 -5.41
CA PRO A 5 0.39 -11.11 -4.43
C PRO A 5 0.03 -10.40 -3.12
N ILE A 6 -0.54 -9.20 -3.21
CA ILE A 6 -1.01 -8.38 -2.11
C ILE A 6 -2.52 -8.35 -2.16
N HIS A 7 -3.16 -8.61 -1.03
CA HIS A 7 -4.60 -8.61 -0.95
C HIS A 7 -5.09 -7.17 -0.76
N THR A 8 -5.96 -6.72 -1.65
CA THR A 8 -6.66 -5.46 -1.49
C THR A 8 -8.01 -5.67 -0.82
N PHE A 9 -8.49 -4.66 -0.11
CA PHE A 9 -9.82 -4.64 0.48
C PHE A 9 -10.40 -3.22 0.46
N THR A 10 -11.73 -3.13 0.43
CA THR A 10 -12.41 -1.82 0.48
C THR A 10 -12.48 -1.31 1.92
N GLY A 11 -11.87 -0.16 2.16
CA GLY A 11 -12.00 0.61 3.40
C GLY A 11 -12.54 2.01 3.14
N GLN A 12 -12.38 2.91 4.11
CA GLN A 12 -12.80 4.31 3.99
C GLN A 12 -11.71 5.28 4.41
N ILE A 13 -11.33 6.20 3.53
CA ILE A 13 -10.48 7.35 3.86
C ILE A 13 -11.32 8.61 3.67
N ASN A 14 -11.40 9.47 4.70
CA ASN A 14 -12.25 10.67 4.70
C ASN A 14 -13.70 10.41 4.24
N ASN A 15 -14.29 9.31 4.67
CA ASN A 15 -15.65 8.85 4.29
C ASN A 15 -15.82 8.42 2.82
N TYR A 16 -14.74 8.36 2.03
CA TYR A 16 -14.78 7.84 0.66
C TYR A 16 -14.38 6.37 0.63
N PRO A 17 -15.13 5.48 -0.04
CA PRO A 17 -14.70 4.13 -0.33
C PRO A 17 -13.35 4.17 -1.05
N THR A 18 -12.35 3.52 -0.47
CA THR A 18 -10.98 3.51 -0.99
C THR A 18 -10.46 2.08 -0.94
N GLU A 19 -9.79 1.65 -2.00
CA GLU A 19 -9.09 0.38 -2.02
C GLU A 19 -7.79 0.50 -1.21
N LEU A 20 -7.64 -0.38 -0.23
CA LEU A 20 -6.55 -0.36 0.74
C LEU A 20 -5.82 -1.69 0.79
N ILE A 21 -4.59 -1.61 1.27
CA ILE A 21 -3.65 -2.72 1.43
C ILE A 21 -3.19 -2.78 2.89
N ASN A 22 -3.03 -3.97 3.45
CA ASN A 22 -2.40 -4.13 4.75
C ASN A 22 -0.88 -3.87 4.67
N ALA A 23 -0.37 -2.91 5.45
CA ALA A 23 1.06 -2.58 5.46
C ALA A 23 1.96 -3.77 5.86
N ARG A 24 1.45 -4.74 6.63
CA ARG A 24 2.21 -5.94 7.01
C ARG A 24 2.46 -6.84 5.80
N GLU A 25 1.51 -6.97 4.89
CA GLU A 25 1.70 -7.71 3.65
C GLU A 25 2.76 -7.05 2.77
N VAL A 26 2.78 -5.72 2.70
CA VAL A 26 3.83 -4.97 1.99
C VAL A 26 5.21 -5.21 2.62
N HIS A 27 5.29 -5.16 3.96
CA HIS A 27 6.54 -5.41 4.69
C HIS A 27 7.10 -6.82 4.46
N GLU A 28 6.22 -7.83 4.50
CA GLU A 28 6.55 -9.23 4.23
C GLU A 28 6.97 -9.43 2.78
N LEU A 29 6.22 -8.85 1.82
CA LEU A 29 6.54 -8.92 0.40
C LEU A 29 7.91 -8.33 0.11
N LEU A 30 8.24 -7.18 0.69
CA LEU A 30 9.53 -6.52 0.50
C LEU A 30 10.69 -7.21 1.23
N GLN A 31 10.42 -8.29 1.99
CA GLN A 31 11.40 -9.06 2.74
C GLN A 31 12.30 -8.18 3.64
N VAL A 32 11.73 -7.13 4.21
CA VAL A 32 12.47 -6.19 5.04
C VAL A 32 12.82 -6.85 6.37
N LYS A 33 14.11 -6.94 6.68
CA LYS A 33 14.61 -7.58 7.91
C LYS A 33 14.30 -6.80 9.19
N THR A 34 14.11 -5.48 9.08
CA THR A 34 13.74 -4.62 10.21
C THR A 34 12.35 -4.98 10.70
N ARG A 35 12.17 -5.10 12.02
CA ARG A 35 10.86 -5.38 12.63
C ARG A 35 9.81 -4.36 12.15
N PHE A 36 8.60 -4.83 11.85
CA PHE A 36 7.53 -4.05 11.21
C PHE A 36 7.29 -2.68 11.86
N ASP A 37 7.18 -2.62 13.19
CA ASP A 37 6.91 -1.38 13.93
C ASP A 37 8.03 -0.34 13.77
N ILE A 38 9.28 -0.78 13.78
CA ILE A 38 10.43 0.09 13.55
C ILE A 38 10.45 0.57 12.10
N TRP A 39 10.18 -0.35 11.16
CA TRP A 39 10.17 -0.05 9.73
C TRP A 39 9.07 0.95 9.36
N ILE A 40 7.82 0.69 9.76
CA ILE A 40 6.70 1.55 9.38
C ILE A 40 6.83 2.94 10.02
N ASN A 41 7.26 3.03 11.29
CA ASN A 41 7.48 4.33 11.94
C ASN A 41 8.59 5.13 11.25
N ARG A 42 9.67 4.48 10.81
CA ARG A 42 10.70 5.12 10.00
C ARG A 42 10.15 5.62 8.68
N ARG A 43 9.35 4.81 7.98
CA ARG A 43 8.77 5.22 6.69
C ARG A 43 7.76 6.35 6.85
N LEU A 44 6.97 6.35 7.92
CA LEU A 44 6.05 7.45 8.23
C LEU A 44 6.77 8.75 8.61
N SER A 45 7.98 8.69 9.18
CA SER A 45 8.75 9.88 9.56
C SER A 45 9.61 10.45 8.44
N GLU A 46 10.13 9.61 7.54
CA GLU A 46 10.99 10.01 6.42
C GLU A 46 10.21 10.58 5.22
N THR A 47 8.90 10.35 5.19
CA THR A 47 8.06 10.63 4.02
C THR A 47 7.05 11.73 4.30
N ARG A 48 6.43 12.23 3.22
CA ARG A 48 5.33 13.19 3.30
C ARG A 48 3.95 12.50 3.36
N PHE A 49 3.88 11.23 3.78
CA PHE A 49 2.60 10.54 3.88
C PHE A 49 1.73 11.17 4.96
N ARG A 50 0.45 11.33 4.63
CA ARG A 50 -0.54 11.95 5.51
C ARG A 50 -1.55 10.91 5.96
N GLN A 51 -1.73 10.79 7.28
CA GLN A 51 -2.81 10.01 7.85
C GLN A 51 -4.15 10.55 7.36
N ASN A 52 -5.11 9.65 7.10
CA ASN A 52 -6.40 9.95 6.48
C ASN A 52 -6.29 10.52 5.06
N LEU A 53 -5.18 10.28 4.37
CA LEU A 53 -5.09 10.50 2.93
C LEU A 53 -4.34 9.35 2.27
N ASP A 54 -3.14 9.07 2.75
CA ASP A 54 -2.27 8.03 2.19
C ASP A 54 -2.41 6.71 2.95
N PHE A 55 -2.81 6.76 4.23
CA PHE A 55 -3.07 5.59 5.07
C PHE A 55 -4.04 5.86 6.23
N ILE A 56 -4.48 4.78 6.87
CA ILE A 56 -5.23 4.76 8.13
C ILE A 56 -4.44 3.97 9.18
N GLU A 57 -4.32 4.49 10.39
CA GLU A 57 -3.80 3.77 11.55
C GLU A 57 -4.97 3.21 12.37
N ARG A 58 -4.91 1.92 12.73
CA ARG A 58 -5.81 1.29 13.70
C ARG A 58 -5.00 0.80 14.89
N SER A 59 -5.34 1.26 16.08
CA SER A 59 -4.79 0.80 17.35
C SER A 59 -5.75 -0.19 18.00
N SER A 60 -5.25 -1.35 18.43
CA SER A 60 -5.98 -2.28 19.28
C SER A 60 -5.25 -2.43 20.62
N LEU A 61 -6.02 -2.36 21.71
CA LEU A 61 -5.50 -2.56 23.07
C LEU A 61 -5.79 -3.98 23.51
N ASN A 62 -4.74 -4.75 23.72
CA ASN A 62 -4.83 -6.09 24.30
C ASN A 62 -4.47 -6.02 25.79
N ASN A 63 -5.43 -6.35 26.64
CA ASN A 63 -5.23 -6.46 28.09
C ASN A 63 -4.91 -7.92 28.45
N ARG A 64 -3.71 -8.17 28.99
CA ARG A 64 -3.36 -9.45 29.64
C ARG A 64 -3.01 -9.17 31.10
N GLY A 65 -4.06 -8.98 31.91
CA GLY A 65 -3.91 -8.67 33.34
C GLY A 65 -3.35 -7.26 33.56
N PHE A 66 -2.23 -7.16 34.29
CA PHE A 66 -1.61 -5.87 34.63
C PHE A 66 -0.88 -5.20 33.45
N PHE A 67 -0.57 -5.97 32.40
CA PHE A 67 0.13 -5.47 31.22
C PHE A 67 -0.86 -5.13 30.11
N LYS A 68 -0.77 -3.89 29.62
CA LYS A 68 -1.48 -3.42 28.43
C LYS A 68 -0.50 -3.39 27.27
N THR A 69 -0.84 -4.06 26.17
CA THR A 69 -0.07 -3.99 24.93
C THR A 69 -0.93 -3.32 23.87
N GLU A 70 -0.43 -2.25 23.28
CA GLU A 70 -1.04 -1.61 22.12
C GLU A 70 -0.43 -2.21 20.84
N THR A 71 -1.28 -2.72 19.96
CA THR A 71 -0.89 -3.18 18.64
C THR A 71 -1.42 -2.20 17.60
N LYS A 72 -0.52 -1.67 16.78
CA LYS A 72 -0.86 -0.81 15.65
C LYS A 72 -0.88 -1.58 14.34
N GLU A 73 -1.88 -1.26 13.54
CA GLU A 73 -2.08 -1.73 12.17
C GLU A 73 -2.21 -0.53 11.25
N TYR A 74 -1.72 -0.68 10.02
CA TYR A 74 -1.71 0.39 9.03
C TYR A 74 -2.32 -0.14 7.73
N HIS A 75 -3.30 0.60 7.21
CA HIS A 75 -3.93 0.30 5.92
C HIS A 75 -3.55 1.41 4.95
N LEU A 76 -2.88 1.04 3.87
CA LEU A 76 -2.25 1.95 2.93
C LEU A 76 -3.11 2.08 1.69
N THR A 77 -3.13 3.25 1.09
CA THR A 77 -3.57 3.40 -0.30
C THR A 77 -2.61 2.66 -1.22
N LEU A 78 -3.09 2.25 -2.40
CA LEU A 78 -2.27 1.62 -3.44
C LEU A 78 -1.03 2.49 -3.77
N ARG A 79 -1.25 3.79 -3.97
CA ARG A 79 -0.21 4.79 -4.24
C ARG A 79 0.86 4.88 -3.14
N MET A 80 0.47 4.75 -1.88
CA MET A 80 1.44 4.72 -0.77
C MET A 80 2.25 3.43 -0.78
N ALA A 81 1.60 2.28 -1.01
CA ALA A 81 2.30 1.00 -1.10
C ALA A 81 3.32 0.98 -2.25
N GLU A 82 2.98 1.51 -3.42
CA GLU A 82 3.89 1.70 -4.56
C GLU A 82 5.14 2.50 -4.17
N HIS A 83 4.93 3.66 -3.53
CA HIS A 83 6.01 4.53 -3.11
C HIS A 83 6.94 3.82 -2.11
N LEU A 84 6.39 3.03 -1.17
CA LEU A 84 7.19 2.24 -0.25
C LEU A 84 8.04 1.18 -0.98
N CYS A 85 7.48 0.50 -1.98
CA CYS A 85 8.21 -0.50 -2.76
C CYS A 85 9.40 0.13 -3.51
N LEU A 86 9.21 1.33 -4.06
CA LEU A 86 10.27 2.08 -4.73
C LEU A 86 11.38 2.55 -3.78
N MET A 87 11.04 2.85 -2.53
CA MET A 87 12.01 3.32 -1.52
C MET A 87 12.94 2.23 -0.98
N GLU A 88 12.49 0.97 -0.90
CA GLU A 88 13.31 -0.11 -0.34
C GLU A 88 14.49 -0.49 -1.23
N ASN A 89 14.49 -0.10 -2.51
CA ASN A 89 15.59 -0.30 -3.46
C ASN A 89 16.16 -1.74 -3.41
N ASN A 90 15.26 -2.72 -3.50
CA ASN A 90 15.57 -4.15 -3.53
C ASN A 90 15.00 -4.78 -4.80
N GLU A 91 15.42 -6.01 -5.13
CA GLU A 91 14.97 -6.72 -6.35
C GLU A 91 13.44 -6.86 -6.44
N ILE A 92 12.75 -6.85 -5.30
CA ILE A 92 11.29 -6.91 -5.23
C ILE A 92 10.69 -5.56 -5.62
N GLY A 93 11.26 -4.46 -5.14
CA GLY A 93 10.91 -3.10 -5.54
C GLY A 93 11.12 -2.86 -7.03
N ASP A 94 12.17 -3.44 -7.63
CA ASP A 94 12.41 -3.37 -9.07
C ASP A 94 11.32 -4.12 -9.85
N ARG A 95 10.97 -5.35 -9.45
CA ARG A 95 9.87 -6.11 -10.09
C ARG A 95 8.51 -5.41 -9.95
N ILE A 96 8.25 -4.81 -8.79
CA ILE A 96 7.02 -4.05 -8.56
C ILE A 96 6.99 -2.81 -9.44
N ARG A 97 8.13 -2.11 -9.59
CA ARG A 97 8.25 -0.98 -10.52
C ARG A 97 7.93 -1.41 -11.95
N ASP A 98 8.53 -2.49 -12.43
CA ASP A 98 8.34 -2.99 -13.79
C ASP A 98 6.87 -3.37 -14.03
N LEU A 99 6.25 -4.08 -13.08
CA LEU A 99 4.84 -4.45 -13.14
C LEU A 99 3.91 -3.23 -13.14
N PHE A 100 4.25 -2.21 -12.36
CA PHE A 100 3.48 -0.97 -12.33
C PHE A 100 3.57 -0.20 -13.64
N ILE A 101 4.78 -0.07 -14.22
CA ILE A 101 5.00 0.54 -15.53
C ILE A 101 4.19 -0.19 -16.60
N GLU A 102 4.22 -1.52 -16.61
CA GLU A 102 3.45 -2.33 -17.55
C GLU A 102 1.94 -2.06 -17.43
N CYS A 103 1.43 -1.99 -16.20
CA CYS A 103 0.02 -1.68 -15.95
C CYS A 103 -0.36 -0.25 -16.40
N GLU A 104 0.49 0.74 -16.15
CA GLU A 104 0.28 2.11 -16.61
C GLU A 104 0.29 2.22 -18.14
N GLU A 105 1.18 1.49 -18.82
CA GLU A 105 1.24 1.43 -20.28
C GLU A 105 -0.01 0.79 -20.88
N GLN A 106 -0.48 -0.32 -20.29
CA GLN A 106 -1.72 -0.98 -20.71
C GLN A 106 -2.92 -0.04 -20.56
N ALA A 107 -3.09 0.59 -19.40
CA ALA A 107 -4.18 1.54 -19.16
C ALA A 107 -4.13 2.73 -20.13
N ARG A 108 -2.94 3.27 -20.41
CA ARG A 108 -2.73 4.36 -21.37
C ARG A 108 -3.12 3.98 -22.78
N ASN A 109 -2.88 2.75 -23.20
CA ASN A 109 -3.23 2.26 -24.53
C ASN A 109 -4.73 1.91 -24.65
N GLU A 110 -5.37 1.57 -23.53
CA GLU A 110 -6.79 1.20 -23.49
C GLU A 110 -7.73 2.41 -23.51
N ILE A 111 -7.37 3.54 -22.87
CA ILE A 111 -8.18 4.76 -22.83
C ILE A 111 -8.53 5.28 -24.24
N PRO A 112 -7.57 5.46 -25.19
CA PRO A 112 -7.88 5.88 -26.55
C PRO A 112 -8.76 4.87 -27.31
N ARG A 113 -8.58 3.56 -27.04
CA ARG A 113 -9.36 2.49 -27.68
C ARG A 113 -10.83 2.57 -27.29
N LEU A 114 -11.10 2.71 -25.99
CA LEU A 114 -12.46 2.86 -25.46
C LEU A 114 -13.12 4.17 -25.93
N GLN A 115 -12.35 5.26 -26.07
CA GLN A 115 -12.87 6.51 -26.63
C GLN A 115 -13.24 6.39 -28.10
N ALA A 116 -12.48 5.63 -28.90
CA ALA A 116 -12.78 5.37 -30.30
C ALA A 116 -14.00 4.43 -30.48
N GLU A 117 -14.15 3.43 -29.61
CA GLU A 117 -15.30 2.50 -29.62
C GLU A 117 -16.61 3.18 -29.20
N ASN A 118 -16.59 4.13 -28.26
CA ASN A 118 -17.78 4.88 -27.83
C ASN A 118 -18.16 6.05 -28.75
N ALA A 119 -17.31 6.38 -29.73
CA ALA A 119 -17.56 7.44 -30.71
C ALA A 119 -18.19 6.93 -32.03
N GLN A 120 -18.48 5.62 -32.10
CA GLN A 120 -19.20 4.94 -33.20
C GLN A 120 -20.65 4.65 -32.79
#